data_AF-A0A1D9PTF9-F1
#
_entry.id   AF-A0A1D9PTF9-F1
#
_cell.length_a   1.000
_cell.length_b   1.000
_cell.length_c   1.000
_cell.angle_alpha   90.00
_cell.angle_beta   90.00
_cell.angle_gamma   90.00
#
_symmetry.space_group_name_H-M   'P 1'
#
loop_
_entity.id
_entity.type
_entity.pdbx_description
1 polymer ?
#
loop_
_entity_poly.entity_id
_entity_poly.type
_entity_poly.pdbx_seq_one_letter_code
_entity_poly.pdbx_strand_id
1 'polypeptide(L)'
;MAADCLSQVLEDMRLEDGRPDYLLRRSAIQHLLNSSTLTFGEKRIFNAHFKGIGFVHDIIAELPIELLALLVEYVDLEDFMSMRSVNRVWRAKLSNDKVSMSILRVHFRRTWEDLKLLDEKDKKLRLDCLPRFCTTRLKRYRRKYDEVCIHPKRHVFRNISHQHHLRGNKGLFQYCNGRVAMMMDYTVTVAIQVDSLWTLAETCYMHEQRYRPDHWLLSNQTLVAYFDHPKPHLNIWSLNEESDPDVIRLECRYSILAAHNRQVAFLPVNRFRVASGIIHIWNDGRIKQLAEPKLVDICFPYEPRISGVVFHPTEENHLFVFYQLFSSALGSLDPDRTGKVIVQEYIAGLPHKTWRRNVPESLITQALRVESIDDDGLVAILPIPHAEGDGSILHMERNENKLDFPQPPPCCKHGISSATASGLPNYSFLAFNVFTQEFQNISNHLKAIPVDPCCDKPLLWRGQGIVLCGKEGFESIPSTPDGKPLKALVSASVCDEKRKFKCVGGHGLRDNVKAAAAFRFPIETPLQTQSVTIWGDDNFIVCSYEGGYIVWDF
;
A
#
# COMPACT_ATOMS: atom_id res chain seq x y z
N MET A 1 16.40 -73.55 32.84
CA MET A 1 15.13 -72.94 32.40
C MET A 1 15.50 -71.69 31.61
N ALA A 2 15.19 -71.66 30.31
CA ALA A 2 15.48 -70.51 29.46
C ALA A 2 14.64 -69.33 29.93
N ALA A 3 15.25 -68.16 30.10
CA ALA A 3 14.53 -66.94 30.43
C ALA A 3 13.68 -66.55 29.22
N ASP A 4 12.36 -66.46 29.39
CA ASP A 4 11.46 -66.00 28.34
C ASP A 4 11.88 -64.60 27.88
N CYS A 5 12.27 -64.50 26.61
CA CYS A 5 12.67 -63.23 26.02
C CYS A 5 11.43 -62.34 25.91
N LEU A 6 11.54 -61.06 26.28
CA LEU A 6 10.45 -60.09 26.19
C LEU A 6 9.86 -60.00 24.76
N SER A 7 10.67 -60.19 23.73
CA SER A 7 10.17 -60.26 22.34
C SER A 7 9.23 -61.43 22.12
N GLN A 8 9.57 -62.61 22.68
CA GLN A 8 8.77 -63.82 22.59
C GLN A 8 7.40 -63.61 23.28
N VAL A 9 7.43 -63.07 24.50
CA VAL A 9 6.23 -62.78 25.29
C VAL A 9 5.30 -61.79 24.58
N LEU A 10 5.85 -60.77 23.92
CA LEU A 10 5.05 -59.82 23.12
C LEU A 10 4.55 -60.44 21.81
N GLU A 11 5.30 -61.34 21.18
CA GLU A 11 4.89 -62.06 19.96
C GLU A 11 3.73 -63.03 20.19
N ASP A 12 3.70 -63.64 21.38
CA ASP A 12 2.68 -64.58 21.83
C ASP A 12 1.37 -63.90 22.27
N MET A 13 1.40 -62.59 22.55
CA MET A 13 0.19 -61.80 22.80
C MET A 13 -0.61 -61.60 21.51
N ARG A 14 -1.52 -62.52 21.24
CA ARG A 14 -2.38 -62.58 20.06
C ARG A 14 -3.84 -62.79 20.45
N LEU A 15 -4.74 -62.30 19.60
CA LEU A 15 -6.17 -62.58 19.67
C LEU A 15 -6.45 -64.03 19.24
N GLU A 16 -7.65 -64.54 19.53
CA GLU A 16 -8.07 -65.91 19.17
C GLU A 16 -7.98 -66.18 17.66
N ASP A 17 -8.04 -65.14 16.81
CA ASP A 17 -7.89 -65.22 15.36
C ASP A 17 -6.42 -65.18 14.89
N GLY A 18 -5.46 -65.21 15.81
CA GLY A 18 -4.03 -65.24 15.55
C GLY A 18 -3.41 -63.87 15.20
N ARG A 19 -4.18 -62.77 15.16
CA ARG A 19 -3.64 -61.42 14.96
C ARG A 19 -3.01 -60.87 16.25
N PRO A 20 -2.04 -59.95 16.16
CA PRO A 20 -1.47 -59.26 17.32
C PRO A 20 -2.55 -58.59 18.19
N ASP A 21 -2.56 -58.85 19.49
CA ASP A 21 -3.39 -58.09 20.42
C ASP A 21 -2.66 -56.78 20.78
N TYR A 22 -2.95 -55.72 20.02
CA TYR A 22 -2.30 -54.43 20.18
C TYR A 22 -2.60 -53.77 21.53
N LEU A 23 -3.76 -54.01 22.13
CA LEU A 23 -4.14 -53.41 23.42
C LEU A 23 -3.40 -54.09 24.57
N LEU A 24 -3.34 -55.42 24.54
CA LEU A 24 -2.60 -56.21 25.52
C LEU A 24 -1.10 -55.92 25.45
N ARG A 25 -0.53 -55.90 24.24
CA ARG A 25 0.88 -55.55 24.01
C ARG A 25 1.20 -54.14 24.51
N ARG A 26 0.35 -53.15 24.21
CA ARG A 26 0.53 -51.78 24.68
C ARG A 26 0.49 -51.70 26.21
N SER A 27 -0.45 -52.39 26.85
CA SER A 27 -0.54 -52.45 28.32
C SER A 27 0.71 -53.08 28.95
N ALA A 28 1.19 -54.20 28.39
CA ALA A 28 2.39 -54.88 28.86
C ALA A 28 3.65 -54.01 28.73
N ILE A 29 3.82 -53.31 27.60
CA ILE A 29 4.92 -52.35 27.40
C ILE A 29 4.82 -51.19 28.38
N GLN A 30 3.60 -50.65 28.60
CA GLN A 30 3.37 -49.56 29.55
C GLN A 30 3.73 -49.98 30.99
N HIS A 31 3.32 -51.20 31.39
CA HIS A 31 3.63 -51.75 32.70
C HIS A 31 5.13 -51.99 32.88
N LEU A 32 5.83 -52.49 31.85
CA LEU A 32 7.28 -52.62 31.86
C LEU A 32 7.96 -51.28 32.07
N LEU A 33 7.60 -50.25 31.28
CA LEU A 33 8.18 -48.91 31.37
C LEU A 33 7.94 -48.24 32.73
N ASN A 34 6.79 -48.52 33.35
CA ASN A 34 6.42 -48.02 34.67
C ASN A 34 6.94 -48.89 35.83
N SER A 35 7.57 -50.03 35.54
CA SER A 35 8.06 -50.94 36.57
C SER A 35 9.14 -50.28 37.42
N SER A 36 9.05 -50.50 38.73
CA SER A 36 10.09 -50.13 39.71
C SER A 36 11.35 -50.98 39.58
N THR A 37 11.30 -52.11 38.86
CA THR A 37 12.42 -53.01 38.65
C THR A 37 13.41 -52.53 37.58
N LEU A 38 13.01 -51.60 36.71
CA LEU A 38 13.92 -51.03 35.71
C LEU A 38 14.90 -50.07 36.36
N THR A 39 16.19 -50.35 36.19
CA THR A 39 17.27 -49.48 36.63
C THR A 39 17.33 -48.19 35.81
N PHE A 40 17.97 -47.17 36.37
CA PHE A 40 18.21 -45.91 35.66
C PHE A 40 18.99 -46.11 34.35
N GLY A 41 19.94 -47.05 34.32
CA GLY A 41 20.72 -47.38 33.13
C GLY A 41 19.86 -47.93 31.98
N GLU A 42 18.94 -48.84 32.29
CA GLU A 42 18.02 -49.43 31.30
C GLU A 42 17.02 -48.41 30.76
N LYS A 43 16.46 -47.56 31.64
CA LYS A 43 15.60 -46.43 31.22
C LYS A 43 16.34 -45.47 30.28
N ARG A 44 17.64 -45.27 30.50
CA ARG A 44 18.48 -44.45 29.62
C ARG A 44 18.68 -45.08 28.23
N ILE A 45 18.81 -46.41 28.16
CA ILE A 45 18.93 -47.15 26.88
C ILE A 45 17.64 -47.04 26.07
N PHE A 46 16.47 -47.26 26.68
CA PHE A 46 15.19 -47.08 26.02
C PHE A 46 15.01 -45.64 25.50
N ASN A 47 15.33 -44.64 26.33
CA ASN A 47 15.25 -43.24 25.93
C ASN A 47 16.18 -42.92 24.76
N ALA A 48 17.40 -43.47 24.74
CA ALA A 48 18.34 -43.28 23.63
C ALA A 48 17.84 -43.92 22.33
N HIS A 49 17.26 -45.13 22.41
CA HIS A 49 16.71 -45.84 21.26
C HIS A 49 15.49 -45.12 20.65
N PHE A 50 14.51 -44.73 21.49
CA PHE A 50 13.31 -44.05 21.00
C PHE A 50 13.55 -42.60 20.60
N LYS A 51 14.55 -41.91 21.17
CA LYS A 51 15.00 -40.60 20.66
C LYS A 51 15.57 -40.67 19.24
N GLY A 52 16.08 -41.83 18.82
CA GLY A 52 16.57 -42.04 17.46
C GLY A 52 15.47 -42.28 16.42
N ILE A 53 14.24 -42.60 16.86
CA ILE A 53 13.10 -42.88 15.99
C ILE A 53 12.19 -41.64 16.00
N GLY A 54 12.48 -40.68 15.13
CA GLY A 54 11.67 -39.47 14.99
C GLY A 54 10.32 -39.76 14.32
N PHE A 55 9.23 -39.76 15.09
CA PHE A 55 7.85 -39.85 14.55
C PHE A 55 7.35 -38.53 13.92
N VAL A 56 8.22 -37.55 13.72
CA VAL A 56 7.89 -36.26 13.10
C VAL A 56 8.44 -36.28 11.68
N HIS A 57 7.61 -36.64 10.71
CA HIS A 57 7.94 -36.44 9.31
C HIS A 57 7.99 -34.93 9.03
N ASP A 58 9.18 -34.44 8.75
CA ASP A 58 9.40 -33.05 8.40
C ASP A 58 8.99 -32.83 6.93
N ILE A 59 7.70 -32.54 6.75
CA ILE A 59 7.06 -32.36 5.45
C ILE A 59 7.83 -31.36 4.57
N ILE A 60 8.30 -30.25 5.13
CA ILE A 60 9.04 -29.24 4.38
C ILE A 60 10.43 -29.77 3.97
N ALA A 61 11.13 -30.45 4.88
CA ALA A 61 12.43 -31.05 4.58
C ALA A 61 12.36 -32.13 3.49
N GLU A 62 11.21 -32.80 3.31
CA GLU A 62 11.03 -33.87 2.31
C GLU A 62 10.39 -33.40 0.99
N LEU A 63 9.51 -32.38 1.01
CA LEU A 63 8.78 -31.89 -0.17
C LEU A 63 9.68 -31.46 -1.33
N PRO A 64 9.41 -31.89 -2.58
CA PRO A 64 10.04 -31.32 -3.77
C PRO A 64 9.92 -29.80 -3.81
N ILE A 65 10.95 -29.13 -4.32
CA ILE A 65 11.04 -27.65 -4.36
C ILE A 65 9.88 -27.06 -5.15
N GLU A 66 9.44 -27.73 -6.21
CA GLU A 66 8.33 -27.32 -7.06
C GLU A 66 7.00 -27.27 -6.29
N LEU A 67 6.73 -28.28 -5.45
CA LEU A 67 5.53 -28.31 -4.61
C LEU A 67 5.62 -27.29 -3.48
N LEU A 68 6.81 -27.14 -2.89
CA LEU A 68 7.04 -26.13 -1.86
C LEU A 68 6.82 -24.71 -2.42
N ALA A 69 7.27 -24.43 -3.64
CA ALA A 69 7.09 -23.14 -4.31
C ALA A 69 5.61 -22.80 -4.54
N LEU A 70 4.76 -23.80 -4.79
CA LEU A 70 3.30 -23.60 -4.89
C LEU A 70 2.67 -23.39 -3.51
N LEU A 71 3.11 -24.14 -2.50
CA LEU A 71 2.58 -24.05 -1.14
C LEU A 71 2.82 -22.66 -0.52
N VAL A 72 4.03 -22.11 -0.69
CA VAL A 72 4.39 -20.81 -0.10
C VAL A 72 3.57 -19.64 -0.63
N GLU A 73 2.88 -19.79 -1.77
CA GLU A 73 1.99 -18.75 -2.30
C GLU A 73 0.74 -18.55 -1.46
N TYR A 74 0.38 -19.55 -0.65
CA TYR A 74 -0.72 -19.51 0.30
C TYR A 74 -0.27 -19.12 1.71
N VAL A 75 1.04 -18.90 1.90
CA VAL A 75 1.63 -18.56 3.19
C VAL A 75 1.78 -17.04 3.29
N ASP A 76 1.37 -16.48 4.42
CA ASP A 76 1.59 -15.06 4.67
C ASP A 76 3.07 -14.76 4.97
N LEU A 77 3.43 -13.48 4.98
CA LEU A 77 4.82 -13.08 5.15
C LEU A 77 5.37 -13.42 6.55
N GLU A 78 4.50 -13.44 7.57
CA GLU A 78 4.87 -13.67 8.97
C GLU A 78 5.14 -15.16 9.22
N ASP A 79 4.26 -16.01 8.74
CA ASP A 79 4.40 -17.46 8.74
C ASP A 79 5.62 -17.86 7.92
N PHE A 80 5.83 -17.30 6.73
CA PHE A 80 7.01 -17.59 5.93
C PHE A 80 8.32 -17.30 6.68
N MET A 81 8.42 -16.15 7.34
CA MET A 81 9.59 -15.81 8.15
C MET A 81 9.74 -16.71 9.37
N SER A 82 8.62 -17.12 9.99
CA SER A 82 8.61 -18.08 11.08
C SER A 82 9.09 -19.46 10.63
N MET A 83 8.62 -19.95 9.47
CA MET A 83 9.04 -21.20 8.85
C MET A 83 10.57 -21.22 8.60
N ARG A 84 11.15 -20.12 8.12
CA ARG A 84 12.61 -19.98 7.92
C ARG A 84 13.43 -20.03 9.22
N SER A 85 12.78 -19.85 10.37
CA SER A 85 13.43 -19.89 11.68
C SER A 85 13.44 -21.29 12.32
N VAL A 86 12.65 -22.25 11.80
CA VAL A 86 12.44 -23.58 12.40
C VAL A 86 13.74 -24.37 12.54
N ASN A 87 14.45 -24.61 11.43
CA ASN A 87 15.74 -25.27 11.43
C ASN A 87 16.56 -24.88 10.18
N ARG A 88 17.81 -25.35 10.11
CA ARG A 88 18.72 -25.04 8.97
C ARG A 88 18.23 -25.62 7.64
N VAL A 89 17.56 -26.77 7.66
CA VAL A 89 17.05 -27.44 6.45
C VAL A 89 15.89 -26.65 5.84
N TRP A 90 14.93 -26.22 6.67
CA TRP A 90 13.83 -25.35 6.25
C TRP A 90 14.36 -24.05 5.69
N ARG A 91 15.31 -23.41 6.39
CA ARG A 91 15.92 -22.18 5.91
C ARG A 91 16.56 -22.35 4.53
N ALA A 92 17.30 -23.43 4.31
CA ALA A 92 17.92 -23.71 3.02
C ALA A 92 16.89 -23.92 1.92
N LYS A 93 15.86 -24.75 2.16
CA LYS A 93 14.78 -24.98 1.18
C LYS A 93 13.95 -23.74 0.87
N LEU A 94 13.58 -22.97 1.89
CA LEU A 94 12.79 -21.75 1.74
C LEU A 94 13.58 -20.59 1.15
N SER A 95 14.91 -20.65 1.17
CA SER A 95 15.79 -19.69 0.48
C SER A 95 16.15 -20.15 -0.93
N ASN A 96 15.59 -21.25 -1.43
CA ASN A 96 15.76 -21.64 -2.82
C ASN A 96 15.15 -20.59 -3.76
N ASP A 97 15.78 -20.37 -4.91
CA ASP A 97 15.40 -19.34 -5.87
C ASP A 97 13.95 -19.49 -6.34
N LYS A 98 13.48 -20.71 -6.64
CA LYS A 98 12.09 -20.94 -7.09
C LYS A 98 11.08 -20.56 -6.00
N VAL A 99 11.35 -20.95 -4.76
CA VAL A 99 10.48 -20.67 -3.60
C VAL A 99 10.50 -19.17 -3.28
N SER A 100 11.67 -18.55 -3.32
CA SER A 100 11.87 -17.12 -3.09
C SER A 100 11.14 -16.28 -4.14
N MET A 101 11.19 -16.70 -5.42
CA MET A 101 10.44 -16.07 -6.50
C MET A 101 8.92 -16.17 -6.31
N SER A 102 8.40 -17.29 -5.80
CA SER A 102 6.97 -17.40 -5.46
C SER A 102 6.55 -16.43 -4.35
N ILE A 103 7.36 -16.28 -3.30
CA ILE A 103 7.11 -15.31 -2.22
C ILE A 103 7.14 -13.88 -2.76
N LEU A 104 8.14 -13.54 -3.58
CA LEU A 104 8.21 -12.22 -4.20
C LEU A 104 7.02 -11.97 -5.12
N ARG A 105 6.57 -12.96 -5.90
CA ARG A 105 5.41 -12.81 -6.79
C ARG A 105 4.13 -12.41 -6.05
N VAL A 106 3.92 -13.01 -4.88
CA VAL A 106 2.70 -12.80 -4.08
C VAL A 106 2.79 -11.54 -3.23
N HIS A 107 3.95 -11.29 -2.63
CA HIS A 107 4.10 -10.23 -1.65
C HIS A 107 4.76 -8.99 -2.26
N PHE A 108 5.77 -9.10 -3.11
CA PHE A 108 6.57 -7.99 -3.64
C PHE A 108 6.51 -7.94 -5.18
N ARG A 109 5.31 -7.66 -5.72
CA ARG A 109 5.01 -7.88 -7.13
C ARG A 109 5.92 -7.05 -8.04
N ARG A 110 6.15 -5.77 -7.72
CA ARG A 110 7.08 -4.92 -8.49
C ARG A 110 8.49 -5.50 -8.52
N THR A 111 9.03 -5.84 -7.34
CA THR A 111 10.36 -6.45 -7.23
C THR A 111 10.45 -7.76 -8.02
N TRP A 112 9.41 -8.58 -8.00
CA TRP A 112 9.36 -9.82 -8.77
C TRP A 112 9.39 -9.58 -10.29
N GLU A 113 8.70 -8.55 -10.78
CA GLU A 113 8.72 -8.19 -12.20
C GLU A 113 10.07 -7.60 -12.62
N ASP A 114 10.64 -6.70 -11.82
CA ASP A 114 11.99 -6.15 -12.05
C ASP A 114 13.02 -7.28 -12.14
N LEU A 115 12.91 -8.29 -11.27
CA LEU A 115 13.81 -9.44 -11.25
C LEU A 115 13.78 -10.28 -12.53
N LYS A 116 12.67 -10.30 -13.27
CA LYS A 116 12.62 -11.06 -14.54
C LYS A 116 13.55 -10.46 -15.60
N LEU A 117 13.81 -9.16 -15.52
CA LEU A 117 14.59 -8.39 -16.48
C LEU A 117 16.10 -8.41 -16.17
N LEU A 118 16.47 -8.79 -14.95
CA LEU A 118 17.87 -8.87 -14.53
C LEU A 118 18.57 -10.11 -15.13
N ASP A 119 19.89 -10.13 -15.10
CA ASP A 119 20.67 -11.33 -15.38
C ASP A 119 20.62 -12.32 -14.19
N GLU A 120 21.08 -13.56 -14.38
CA GLU A 120 21.02 -14.58 -13.32
C GLU A 120 21.88 -14.24 -12.09
N LYS A 121 22.95 -13.44 -12.26
CA LYS A 121 23.83 -13.07 -11.15
C LYS A 121 23.17 -12.03 -10.25
N ASP A 122 22.60 -10.98 -10.85
CA ASP A 122 21.92 -9.90 -10.18
C ASP A 122 20.59 -10.36 -9.57
N LYS A 123 19.89 -11.29 -10.24
CA LYS A 123 18.74 -12.00 -9.65
C LYS A 123 19.12 -12.66 -8.34
N LYS A 124 20.21 -13.43 -8.33
CA LYS A 124 20.65 -14.15 -7.14
C LYS A 124 20.99 -13.19 -5.99
N LEU A 125 21.73 -12.11 -6.27
CA LEU A 125 22.07 -11.08 -5.26
C LEU A 125 20.81 -10.42 -4.67
N ARG A 126 19.78 -10.19 -5.48
CA ARG A 126 18.50 -9.65 -5.03
C ARG A 126 17.69 -10.66 -4.22
N LEU A 127 17.70 -11.94 -4.60
CA LEU A 127 17.03 -13.02 -3.86
C LEU A 127 17.68 -13.24 -2.49
N ASP A 128 19.00 -13.11 -2.38
CA ASP A 128 19.71 -13.15 -1.10
C ASP A 128 19.26 -12.03 -0.15
N CYS A 129 18.76 -10.91 -0.70
CA CYS A 129 18.17 -9.80 0.06
C CYS A 129 16.71 -10.04 0.48
N LEU A 130 16.03 -11.09 0.00
CA LEU A 130 14.62 -11.39 0.35
C LEU A 130 14.33 -11.34 1.85
N PRO A 131 15.10 -11.99 2.76
CA PRO A 131 14.84 -11.87 4.19
C PRO A 131 14.82 -10.42 4.70
N ARG A 132 15.64 -9.53 4.12
CA ARG A 132 15.64 -8.11 4.49
C ARG A 132 14.35 -7.44 4.06
N PHE A 133 13.91 -7.64 2.81
CA PHE A 133 12.62 -7.12 2.33
C PHE A 133 11.45 -7.60 3.19
N CYS A 134 11.43 -8.90 3.52
CA CYS A 134 10.42 -9.46 4.43
C CYS A 134 10.46 -8.79 5.81
N THR A 135 11.66 -8.60 6.36
CA THR A 135 11.84 -8.02 7.70
C THR A 135 11.39 -6.57 7.76
N THR A 136 11.82 -5.72 6.83
CA THR A 136 11.40 -4.31 6.75
C THR A 136 9.87 -4.21 6.66
N ARG A 137 9.25 -5.01 5.79
CA ARG A 137 7.79 -5.01 5.66
C ARG A 137 7.07 -5.50 6.93
N LEU A 138 7.60 -6.53 7.60
CA LEU A 138 7.02 -7.05 8.84
C LEU A 138 7.21 -6.09 10.02
N LYS A 139 8.37 -5.43 10.12
CA LYS A 139 8.63 -4.41 11.15
C LYS A 139 7.57 -3.33 11.09
N ARG A 140 7.30 -2.82 9.90
CA ARG A 140 6.21 -1.88 9.65
C ARG A 140 4.84 -2.40 10.07
N TYR A 141 4.44 -3.60 9.63
CA TYR A 141 3.16 -4.19 10.07
C TYR A 141 3.06 -4.32 11.60
N ARG A 142 4.20 -4.46 12.27
CA ARG A 142 4.33 -4.58 13.73
C ARG A 142 4.67 -3.26 14.43
N ARG A 143 4.57 -2.11 13.77
CA ARG A 143 4.89 -0.77 14.33
C ARG A 143 6.34 -0.56 14.76
N LYS A 144 7.25 -1.42 14.31
CA LYS A 144 8.67 -1.30 14.61
C LYS A 144 9.29 -0.43 13.53
N TYR A 145 9.82 0.71 13.92
CA TYR A 145 10.66 1.56 13.08
C TYR A 145 12.07 1.55 13.68
N ASP A 146 13.08 1.78 12.86
CA ASP A 146 14.46 1.90 13.28
C ASP A 146 14.74 3.31 13.81
N GLU A 147 14.24 4.33 13.12
CA GLU A 147 14.48 5.73 13.46
C GLU A 147 13.28 6.64 13.14
N VAL A 148 13.21 7.77 13.86
CA VAL A 148 12.30 8.89 13.55
C VAL A 148 13.12 10.15 13.37
N CYS A 149 13.06 10.74 12.19
CA CYS A 149 13.78 11.95 11.84
C CYS A 149 12.81 13.12 11.66
N ILE A 150 13.16 14.27 12.24
CA ILE A 150 12.42 15.52 12.05
C ILE A 150 13.25 16.44 11.16
N HIS A 151 12.70 16.80 10.01
CA HIS A 151 13.34 17.68 9.04
C HIS A 151 12.67 19.06 9.08
N PRO A 152 13.25 20.03 9.81
CA PRO A 152 12.69 21.37 9.90
C PRO A 152 12.83 22.12 8.57
N LYS A 153 11.81 22.91 8.22
CA LYS A 153 11.82 23.85 7.09
C LYS A 153 12.90 24.90 7.33
N ARG A 154 13.88 24.96 6.44
CA ARG A 154 14.86 26.05 6.46
C ARG A 154 14.32 27.32 5.78
N HIS A 155 13.59 27.25 4.65
CA HIS A 155 13.09 28.44 3.91
C HIS A 155 11.86 28.17 2.98
N VAL A 156 10.70 27.76 3.52
CA VAL A 156 9.51 27.43 2.68
C VAL A 156 8.50 28.57 2.60
N PHE A 157 7.96 28.79 1.38
CA PHE A 157 6.96 29.81 0.99
C PHE A 157 5.79 29.90 1.99
N ARG A 158 5.58 31.06 2.63
CA ARG A 158 4.47 31.29 3.60
C ARG A 158 3.15 31.75 2.96
N ASN A 159 3.14 32.12 1.67
CA ASN A 159 2.05 32.90 1.08
C ASN A 159 1.37 32.23 -0.13
N ILE A 160 0.91 30.98 0.00
CA ILE A 160 0.02 30.42 -1.02
C ILE A 160 -1.42 30.80 -0.65
N SER A 161 -2.00 31.73 -1.40
CA SER A 161 -3.43 32.03 -1.31
C SER A 161 -4.24 30.77 -1.61
N HIS A 162 -5.22 30.49 -0.76
CA HIS A 162 -6.11 29.32 -0.76
C HIS A 162 -7.01 29.16 -2.01
N GLN A 163 -6.73 29.84 -3.12
CA GLN A 163 -7.64 29.90 -4.28
C GLN A 163 -7.36 28.89 -5.39
N HIS A 164 -6.38 27.99 -5.23
CA HIS A 164 -6.02 27.02 -6.28
C HIS A 164 -6.24 25.54 -5.92
N HIS A 165 -6.99 25.25 -4.85
CA HIS A 165 -7.26 23.90 -4.32
C HIS A 165 -8.11 22.97 -5.22
N LEU A 166 -8.48 23.38 -6.44
CA LEU A 166 -9.45 22.64 -7.26
C LEU A 166 -8.92 21.39 -7.96
N ARG A 167 -7.63 21.04 -7.84
CA ARG A 167 -7.09 19.74 -8.32
C ARG A 167 -6.02 19.24 -7.36
N GLY A 168 -6.21 18.02 -6.87
CA GLY A 168 -5.32 17.36 -5.91
C GLY A 168 -3.85 17.41 -6.33
N ASN A 169 -2.98 17.52 -5.32
CA ASN A 169 -1.51 17.56 -5.38
C ASN A 169 -0.82 18.90 -5.72
N LYS A 170 -1.45 20.05 -5.47
CA LYS A 170 -0.73 21.34 -5.41
C LYS A 170 -0.12 21.62 -4.02
N GLY A 171 0.57 20.62 -3.47
CA GLY A 171 1.22 20.74 -2.16
C GLY A 171 2.52 21.53 -2.24
N LEU A 172 2.86 22.24 -1.16
CA LEU A 172 4.23 22.70 -0.90
C LEU A 172 5.24 21.54 -0.86
N PHE A 173 4.73 20.33 -0.64
CA PHE A 173 5.48 19.09 -0.53
C PHE A 173 4.92 18.03 -1.48
N GLN A 174 5.80 17.18 -2.00
CA GLN A 174 5.46 15.91 -2.63
C GLN A 174 6.44 14.84 -2.16
N TYR A 175 6.00 13.59 -2.21
CA TYR A 175 6.81 12.44 -1.86
C TYR A 175 6.75 11.40 -2.96
N CYS A 176 7.89 10.80 -3.30
CA CYS A 176 7.95 9.65 -4.19
C CYS A 176 9.20 8.82 -3.88
N ASN A 177 8.99 7.57 -3.48
CA ASN A 177 10.04 6.53 -3.38
C ASN A 177 11.31 6.97 -2.64
N GLY A 178 11.16 7.31 -1.36
CA GLY A 178 12.23 7.80 -0.49
C GLY A 178 12.79 9.18 -0.84
N ARG A 179 12.06 9.98 -1.64
CA ARG A 179 12.40 11.39 -1.89
C ARG A 179 11.27 12.31 -1.46
N VAL A 180 11.63 13.39 -0.78
CA VAL A 180 10.72 14.47 -0.42
C VAL A 180 11.09 15.69 -1.25
N ALA A 181 10.16 16.19 -2.05
CA ALA A 181 10.33 17.43 -2.78
C ALA A 181 9.54 18.55 -2.10
N MET A 182 10.12 19.75 -2.04
CA MET A 182 9.49 20.93 -1.46
C MET A 182 9.79 22.20 -2.25
N MET A 183 8.79 23.07 -2.37
CA MET A 183 8.97 24.39 -2.96
C MET A 183 9.64 25.33 -1.96
N MET A 184 10.83 25.79 -2.31
CA MET A 184 11.63 26.73 -1.53
C MET A 184 11.40 28.15 -2.04
N ASP A 185 11.23 29.07 -1.09
CA ASP A 185 11.15 30.50 -1.36
C ASP A 185 12.37 31.17 -0.75
N TYR A 186 13.37 31.45 -1.58
CA TYR A 186 14.37 32.43 -1.20
C TYR A 186 13.82 33.78 -1.62
N THR A 187 14.09 34.83 -0.84
CA THR A 187 13.59 36.21 -1.03
C THR A 187 13.78 36.80 -2.45
N VAL A 188 14.53 36.13 -3.33
CA VAL A 188 14.80 36.49 -4.72
C VAL A 188 14.67 35.29 -5.70
N THR A 189 14.47 34.05 -5.23
CA THR A 189 14.54 32.84 -6.08
C THR A 189 13.55 31.76 -5.67
N VAL A 190 12.77 31.25 -6.61
CA VAL A 190 11.93 30.05 -6.40
C VAL A 190 12.66 28.82 -6.93
N ALA A 191 12.84 27.82 -6.06
CA ALA A 191 13.44 26.54 -6.41
C ALA A 191 12.59 25.40 -5.84
N ILE A 192 12.74 24.20 -6.40
CA ILE A 192 12.20 22.97 -5.83
C ILE A 192 13.39 22.20 -5.27
N GLN A 193 13.46 22.05 -3.95
CA GLN A 193 14.45 21.21 -3.29
C GLN A 193 13.91 19.78 -3.22
N VAL A 194 14.75 18.80 -3.54
CA VAL A 194 14.46 17.38 -3.42
C VAL A 194 15.49 16.74 -2.50
N ASP A 195 15.01 16.20 -1.40
CA ASP A 195 15.81 15.51 -0.39
C ASP A 195 15.67 13.99 -0.60
N SER A 196 16.80 13.30 -0.69
CA SER A 196 16.85 11.84 -0.69
C SER A 196 16.95 11.33 0.74
N LEU A 197 15.95 10.60 1.22
CA LEU A 197 15.96 9.99 2.57
C LEU A 197 17.01 8.88 2.67
N TRP A 198 17.36 8.25 1.55
CA TRP A 198 18.36 7.18 1.48
C TRP A 198 19.79 7.66 1.68
N THR A 199 20.12 8.80 1.08
CA THR A 199 21.49 9.31 1.01
C THR A 199 21.69 10.59 1.82
N LEU A 200 20.59 11.19 2.29
CA LEU A 200 20.53 12.53 2.87
C LEU A 200 21.03 13.62 1.93
N ALA A 201 21.14 13.33 0.62
CA ALA A 201 21.50 14.31 -0.38
C ALA A 201 20.34 15.28 -0.62
N GLU A 202 20.68 16.56 -0.69
CA GLU A 202 19.76 17.65 -1.02
C GLU A 202 20.10 18.19 -2.41
N THR A 203 19.13 18.30 -3.30
CA THR A 203 19.33 18.85 -4.66
C THR A 203 18.26 19.88 -4.98
N CYS A 204 18.69 21.03 -5.51
CA CYS A 204 17.78 22.14 -5.84
C CYS A 204 17.62 22.27 -7.36
N TYR A 205 16.37 22.24 -7.81
CA TYR A 205 15.98 22.42 -9.20
C TYR A 205 15.33 23.77 -9.40
N MET A 206 15.82 24.54 -10.36
CA MET A 206 15.31 25.89 -10.63
C MET A 206 15.26 26.14 -12.14
N HIS A 207 14.30 26.98 -12.53
CA HIS A 207 14.29 27.54 -13.88
C HIS A 207 15.49 28.51 -14.02
N GLU A 208 16.13 28.57 -15.20
CA GLU A 208 17.31 29.44 -15.46
C GLU A 208 17.04 30.90 -15.07
N GLN A 209 15.87 31.41 -15.45
CA GLN A 209 15.41 32.77 -15.14
C GLN A 209 14.67 32.87 -13.79
N ARG A 210 14.70 31.82 -12.97
CA ARG A 210 14.11 31.75 -11.61
C ARG A 210 12.61 32.03 -11.55
N TYR A 211 11.88 31.71 -12.62
CA TYR A 211 10.43 31.76 -12.62
C TYR A 211 9.84 30.75 -11.65
N ARG A 212 8.69 31.11 -11.09
CA ARG A 212 7.89 30.21 -10.25
C ARG A 212 7.14 29.23 -11.16
N PRO A 213 7.19 27.92 -10.89
CA PRO A 213 6.36 26.97 -11.59
C PRO A 213 4.91 27.07 -11.14
N ASP A 214 3.98 27.01 -12.10
CA ASP A 214 2.54 27.01 -11.87
C ASP A 214 2.04 25.65 -11.37
N HIS A 215 2.69 24.58 -11.81
CA HIS A 215 2.40 23.20 -11.42
C HIS A 215 3.68 22.36 -11.47
N TRP A 216 3.84 21.37 -10.60
CA TRP A 216 4.98 20.46 -10.62
C TRP A 216 4.59 19.06 -10.12
N LEU A 217 5.36 18.05 -10.52
CA LEU A 217 5.14 16.65 -10.17
C LEU A 217 6.48 15.92 -10.00
N LEU A 218 6.67 15.28 -8.84
CA LEU A 218 7.79 14.41 -8.52
C LEU A 218 7.47 12.96 -8.94
N SER A 219 8.41 12.32 -9.64
CA SER A 219 8.38 10.90 -10.01
C SER A 219 9.58 10.15 -9.42
N ASN A 220 9.66 8.84 -9.67
CA ASN A 220 10.78 7.98 -9.28
C ASN A 220 12.14 8.45 -9.83
N GLN A 221 12.18 9.06 -11.02
CA GLN A 221 13.42 9.42 -11.70
C GLN A 221 13.42 10.86 -12.23
N THR A 222 12.28 11.54 -12.24
CA THR A 222 12.18 12.88 -12.83
C THR A 222 11.40 13.83 -11.94
N LEU A 223 11.79 15.10 -11.97
CA LEU A 223 10.96 16.21 -11.52
C LEU A 223 10.44 16.95 -12.76
N VAL A 224 9.13 17.14 -12.86
CA VAL A 224 8.51 17.88 -13.96
C VAL A 224 7.88 19.14 -13.42
N ALA A 225 8.15 20.28 -14.03
CA ALA A 225 7.47 21.54 -13.71
C ALA A 225 6.93 22.23 -14.96
N TYR A 226 5.74 22.78 -14.85
CA TYR A 226 5.08 23.60 -15.86
C TYR A 226 5.23 25.08 -15.52
N PHE A 227 5.54 25.88 -16.53
CA PHE A 227 5.69 27.33 -16.45
C PHE A 227 4.81 27.98 -17.52
N ASP A 228 3.98 28.94 -17.13
CA ASP A 228 3.16 29.72 -18.08
C ASP A 228 3.97 30.83 -18.77
N HIS A 229 5.03 31.33 -18.12
CA HIS A 229 5.89 32.41 -18.60
C HIS A 229 7.33 31.94 -18.85
N PRO A 230 8.04 32.47 -19.88
CA PRO A 230 7.63 33.54 -20.79
C PRO A 230 6.73 33.05 -21.94
N LYS A 231 6.78 31.75 -22.25
CA LYS A 231 5.81 31.01 -23.07
C LYS A 231 5.48 29.70 -22.34
N PRO A 232 4.29 29.11 -22.50
CA PRO A 232 3.97 27.83 -21.90
C PRO A 232 5.00 26.75 -22.22
N HIS A 233 5.57 26.12 -21.19
CA HIS A 233 6.54 25.04 -21.37
C HIS A 233 6.61 24.12 -20.14
N LEU A 234 7.19 22.93 -20.34
CA LEU A 234 7.55 22.00 -19.28
C LEU A 234 9.08 21.91 -19.20
N ASN A 235 9.62 21.95 -17.98
CA ASN A 235 10.98 21.51 -17.69
C ASN A 235 10.93 20.14 -17.03
N ILE A 236 11.77 19.24 -17.49
CA ILE A 236 11.90 17.88 -16.96
C ILE A 236 13.35 17.68 -16.52
N TRP A 237 13.58 17.56 -15.23
CA TRP A 237 14.90 17.27 -14.67
C TRP A 237 15.02 15.78 -14.33
N SER A 238 16.17 15.20 -14.67
CA SER A 238 16.60 13.88 -14.18
C SER A 238 17.04 14.00 -12.73
N LEU A 239 16.54 13.14 -11.84
CA LEU A 239 16.83 13.21 -10.41
C LEU A 239 18.19 12.60 -10.02
N ASN A 240 18.83 11.86 -10.93
CA ASN A 240 20.08 11.13 -10.68
C ASN A 240 21.25 11.65 -11.52
N GLU A 241 20.99 12.59 -12.43
CA GLU A 241 21.99 13.14 -13.36
C GLU A 241 22.02 14.65 -13.18
N GLU A 242 23.22 15.22 -13.02
CA GLU A 242 23.40 16.68 -13.07
C GLU A 242 23.37 17.12 -14.54
N SER A 243 22.17 17.13 -15.12
CA SER A 243 21.92 17.58 -16.48
C SER A 243 20.96 18.76 -16.49
N ASP A 244 21.09 19.60 -17.52
CA ASP A 244 20.08 20.61 -17.83
C ASP A 244 18.72 19.94 -18.07
N PRO A 245 17.60 20.63 -17.77
CA PRO A 245 16.28 20.07 -18.00
C PRO A 245 15.98 19.91 -19.48
N ASP A 246 15.25 18.84 -19.82
CA ASP A 246 14.56 18.79 -21.10
C ASP A 246 13.42 19.81 -21.11
N VAL A 247 13.46 20.74 -22.07
CA VAL A 247 12.47 21.81 -22.21
C VAL A 247 11.50 21.50 -23.34
N ILE A 248 10.23 21.26 -22.99
CA ILE A 248 9.14 21.06 -23.95
C ILE A 248 8.37 22.36 -24.10
N ARG A 249 8.47 22.98 -25.28
CA ARG A 249 7.67 24.18 -25.61
C ARG A 249 6.25 23.78 -25.98
N LEU A 250 5.27 24.46 -25.40
CA LEU A 250 3.86 24.18 -25.57
C LEU A 250 3.16 25.36 -26.24
N GLU A 251 2.13 25.06 -27.03
CA GLU A 251 1.35 26.07 -27.75
C GLU A 251 0.32 26.78 -26.84
N CYS A 252 -0.11 26.10 -25.78
CA CYS A 252 -1.12 26.58 -24.85
C CYS A 252 -0.85 26.06 -23.44
N ARG A 253 -1.80 26.25 -22.51
CA ARG A 253 -1.67 25.75 -21.15
C ARG A 253 -1.92 24.25 -21.10
N TYR A 254 -1.04 23.52 -20.40
CA TYR A 254 -1.18 22.08 -20.19
C TYR A 254 -1.26 21.75 -18.69
N SER A 255 -1.88 20.61 -18.38
CA SER A 255 -1.85 19.99 -17.05
C SER A 255 -0.99 18.75 -17.14
N ILE A 256 -0.09 18.59 -16.16
CA ILE A 256 0.59 17.33 -15.91
C ILE A 256 -0.45 16.38 -15.30
N LEU A 257 -0.58 15.17 -15.84
CA LEU A 257 -1.51 14.14 -15.37
C LEU A 257 -0.81 13.10 -14.51
N ALA A 258 0.36 12.64 -14.96
CA ALA A 258 1.16 11.63 -14.30
C ALA A 258 2.60 11.70 -14.78
N ALA A 259 3.52 11.24 -13.96
CA ALA A 259 4.91 11.02 -14.32
C ALA A 259 5.39 9.72 -13.68
N HIS A 260 6.13 8.91 -14.44
CA HIS A 260 6.74 7.67 -13.94
C HIS A 260 8.02 7.41 -14.73
N ASN A 261 9.12 7.17 -14.01
CA ASN A 261 10.46 7.06 -14.60
C ASN A 261 10.72 8.22 -15.57
N ARG A 262 11.05 7.96 -16.84
CA ARG A 262 11.25 8.96 -17.90
C ARG A 262 10.02 9.21 -18.77
N GLN A 263 8.82 8.96 -18.24
CA GLN A 263 7.57 9.15 -18.96
C GLN A 263 6.69 10.19 -18.28
N VAL A 264 6.13 11.11 -19.08
CA VAL A 264 5.26 12.18 -18.59
C VAL A 264 4.00 12.24 -19.43
N ALA A 265 2.85 12.14 -18.78
CA ALA A 265 1.55 12.32 -19.40
C ALA A 265 1.02 13.72 -19.12
N PHE A 266 0.62 14.45 -20.17
CA PHE A 266 0.10 15.80 -20.06
C PHE A 266 -0.98 16.06 -21.12
N LEU A 267 -1.91 16.99 -20.83
CA LEU A 267 -3.00 17.33 -21.75
C LEU A 267 -3.25 18.85 -21.77
N PRO A 268 -3.77 19.40 -22.88
CA PRO A 268 -4.11 20.82 -22.96
C PRO A 268 -5.32 21.14 -22.07
N VAL A 269 -5.24 22.24 -21.33
CA VAL A 269 -6.29 22.67 -20.40
C VAL A 269 -7.13 23.75 -21.06
N ASN A 270 -8.41 23.48 -21.27
CA ASN A 270 -9.38 24.51 -21.64
C ASN A 270 -10.07 25.05 -20.38
N ARG A 271 -10.24 26.38 -20.27
CA ARG A 271 -10.53 27.12 -19.02
C ARG A 271 -11.78 26.69 -18.24
N PHE A 272 -12.66 25.86 -18.81
CA PHE A 272 -13.95 25.53 -18.19
C PHE A 272 -14.25 24.03 -18.00
N ARG A 273 -13.56 23.09 -18.65
CA ARG A 273 -13.79 21.64 -18.45
C ARG A 273 -12.56 20.83 -18.85
N VAL A 274 -12.18 19.81 -18.07
CA VAL A 274 -11.41 18.65 -18.60
C VAL A 274 -12.40 17.82 -19.42
N ALA A 275 -12.85 18.36 -20.54
CA ALA A 275 -13.45 17.53 -21.57
C ALA A 275 -12.34 16.66 -22.17
N SER A 276 -12.69 15.47 -22.64
CA SER A 276 -11.90 14.54 -23.47
C SER A 276 -10.74 15.21 -24.21
N GLY A 277 -9.60 15.36 -23.53
CA GLY A 277 -8.44 16.04 -24.07
C GLY A 277 -7.53 15.03 -24.72
N ILE A 278 -6.87 15.44 -25.80
CA ILE A 278 -5.81 14.65 -26.41
C ILE A 278 -4.66 14.53 -25.39
N ILE A 279 -4.37 13.32 -24.97
CA ILE A 279 -3.28 13.05 -24.03
C ILE A 279 -1.98 12.93 -24.83
N HIS A 280 -0.98 13.68 -24.42
CA HIS A 280 0.39 13.59 -24.92
C HIS A 280 1.25 12.86 -23.90
N ILE A 281 2.11 11.98 -24.40
CA ILE A 281 3.13 11.27 -23.64
C ILE A 281 4.48 11.75 -24.13
N TRP A 282 5.28 12.30 -23.23
CA TRP A 282 6.70 12.48 -23.45
C TRP A 282 7.45 11.26 -22.92
N ASN A 283 8.40 10.76 -23.70
CA ASN A 283 9.32 9.68 -23.33
C ASN A 283 10.68 9.95 -23.98
N ASP A 284 11.69 10.25 -23.15
CA ASP A 284 13.10 10.40 -23.55
C ASP A 284 13.28 11.31 -24.79
N GLY A 285 12.80 12.55 -24.68
CA GLY A 285 12.88 13.56 -25.74
C GLY A 285 11.82 13.43 -26.85
N ARG A 286 11.02 12.35 -26.89
CA ARG A 286 9.98 12.15 -27.92
C ARG A 286 8.59 12.40 -27.35
N ILE A 287 7.79 13.19 -28.06
CA ILE A 287 6.38 13.42 -27.73
C ILE A 287 5.51 12.59 -28.68
N LYS A 288 4.59 11.82 -28.10
CA LYS A 288 3.59 11.03 -28.84
C LYS A 288 2.21 11.37 -28.32
N GLN A 289 1.28 11.54 -29.25
CA GLN A 289 -0.13 11.64 -28.93
C GLN A 289 -0.72 10.23 -28.75
N LEU A 290 -1.53 10.02 -27.71
CA LEU A 290 -2.32 8.80 -27.58
C LEU A 290 -3.41 8.75 -28.65
N ALA A 291 -3.63 7.57 -29.22
CA ALA A 291 -4.76 7.34 -30.10
C ALA A 291 -6.09 7.53 -29.35
N GLU A 292 -7.16 7.79 -30.10
CA GLU A 292 -8.49 7.99 -29.52
C GLU A 292 -8.94 6.75 -28.71
N PRO A 293 -9.60 6.96 -27.56
CA PRO A 293 -10.01 5.86 -26.71
C PRO A 293 -11.14 5.04 -27.37
N LYS A 294 -11.07 3.70 -27.26
CA LYS A 294 -12.11 2.78 -27.75
C LYS A 294 -13.26 2.65 -26.76
N LEU A 295 -13.97 3.76 -26.49
CA LEU A 295 -15.12 3.77 -25.59
C LEU A 295 -16.40 3.39 -26.35
N VAL A 296 -16.47 2.14 -26.82
CA VAL A 296 -17.67 1.59 -27.46
C VAL A 296 -18.82 1.54 -26.41
N ASP A 297 -20.07 1.78 -26.83
CA ASP A 297 -21.30 1.73 -26.02
C ASP A 297 -21.54 2.86 -25.01
N ILE A 298 -20.92 4.03 -25.17
CA ILE A 298 -21.38 5.23 -24.43
C ILE A 298 -22.68 5.74 -25.09
N CYS A 299 -23.82 5.33 -24.56
CA CYS A 299 -25.10 5.94 -24.95
C CYS A 299 -25.08 7.43 -24.58
N PHE A 300 -25.59 8.29 -25.47
CA PHE A 300 -25.93 9.67 -25.10
C PHE A 300 -26.90 9.63 -23.91
N PRO A 301 -26.72 10.43 -22.83
CA PRO A 301 -26.07 11.74 -22.76
C PRO A 301 -24.74 11.78 -21.95
N TYR A 302 -23.96 10.70 -21.92
CA TYR A 302 -22.77 10.62 -21.08
C TYR A 302 -21.50 11.19 -21.75
N GLU A 303 -20.82 12.13 -21.08
CA GLU A 303 -19.49 12.64 -21.50
C GLU A 303 -18.37 12.00 -20.68
N PRO A 304 -17.35 11.37 -21.31
CA PRO A 304 -16.19 10.85 -20.60
C PRO A 304 -15.26 11.97 -20.16
N ARG A 305 -14.94 11.98 -18.87
CA ARG A 305 -13.92 12.86 -18.26
C ARG A 305 -12.75 12.03 -17.76
N ILE A 306 -11.53 12.52 -17.98
CA ILE A 306 -10.32 11.85 -17.47
C ILE A 306 -10.24 12.09 -15.96
N SER A 307 -10.21 10.99 -15.20
CA SER A 307 -10.06 10.97 -13.73
C SER A 307 -8.61 10.73 -13.30
N GLY A 308 -7.78 10.17 -14.17
CA GLY A 308 -6.35 10.01 -13.93
C GLY A 308 -5.65 9.16 -14.98
N VAL A 309 -4.32 9.16 -14.91
CA VAL A 309 -3.43 8.34 -15.74
C VAL A 309 -2.46 7.63 -14.83
N VAL A 310 -2.23 6.33 -15.07
CA VAL A 310 -1.25 5.53 -14.33
C VAL A 310 -0.37 4.81 -15.33
N PHE A 311 0.94 4.98 -15.23
CA PHE A 311 1.90 4.20 -16.02
C PHE A 311 2.06 2.80 -15.42
N HIS A 312 2.31 1.81 -16.27
CA HIS A 312 2.67 0.48 -15.78
C HIS A 312 4.00 0.58 -14.99
N PRO A 313 4.11 0.00 -13.79
CA PRO A 313 5.29 0.19 -12.95
C PRO A 313 6.61 -0.28 -13.58
N THR A 314 6.55 -1.32 -14.41
CA THR A 314 7.71 -2.05 -14.94
C THR A 314 7.80 -2.08 -16.47
N GLU A 315 6.73 -1.71 -17.19
CA GLU A 315 6.67 -1.83 -18.65
C GLU A 315 6.64 -0.45 -19.29
N GLU A 316 7.65 -0.14 -20.10
CA GLU A 316 7.70 1.13 -20.81
C GLU A 316 6.61 1.23 -21.88
N ASN A 317 6.11 2.45 -22.09
CA ASN A 317 5.03 2.74 -23.05
C ASN A 317 3.72 1.96 -22.80
N HIS A 318 3.53 1.46 -21.60
CA HIS A 318 2.31 0.83 -21.14
C HIS A 318 1.67 1.72 -20.06
N LEU A 319 0.42 2.12 -20.25
CA LEU A 319 -0.31 2.96 -19.30
C LEU A 319 -1.82 2.68 -19.31
N PHE A 320 -2.47 3.14 -18.26
CA PHE A 320 -3.91 3.05 -18.04
C PHE A 320 -4.50 4.46 -17.89
N VAL A 321 -5.53 4.75 -18.66
CA VAL A 321 -6.30 5.99 -18.54
C VAL A 321 -7.65 5.68 -17.92
N PHE A 322 -7.97 6.40 -16.85
CA PHE A 322 -9.21 6.26 -16.11
C PHE A 322 -10.18 7.35 -16.55
N TYR A 323 -11.38 6.95 -16.94
CA TYR A 323 -12.46 7.84 -17.33
C TYR A 323 -13.65 7.67 -16.39
N GLN A 324 -14.29 8.78 -16.05
CA GLN A 324 -15.58 8.83 -15.40
C GLN A 324 -16.63 9.33 -16.39
N LEU A 325 -17.74 8.61 -16.52
CA LEU A 325 -18.87 9.03 -17.32
C LEU A 325 -19.82 9.92 -16.50
N PHE A 326 -20.03 11.16 -16.96
CA PHE A 326 -20.99 12.10 -16.37
C PHE A 326 -22.26 12.20 -17.24
N SER A 327 -23.44 12.06 -16.64
CA SER A 327 -24.70 12.37 -17.33
C SER A 327 -24.84 13.89 -17.46
N SER A 328 -24.90 14.39 -18.69
CA SER A 328 -25.09 15.83 -18.96
C SER A 328 -26.54 16.29 -18.81
N ALA A 329 -27.49 15.36 -18.69
CA ALA A 329 -28.91 15.68 -18.57
C ALA A 329 -29.27 16.13 -17.13
N LEU A 330 -29.20 17.43 -16.86
CA LEU A 330 -29.96 18.04 -15.78
C LEU A 330 -31.46 17.86 -16.11
N GLY A 331 -32.18 17.01 -15.37
CA GLY A 331 -33.64 17.02 -15.35
C GLY A 331 -34.39 15.73 -15.67
N SER A 332 -33.75 14.64 -16.14
CA SER A 332 -34.44 13.34 -16.23
C SER A 332 -34.24 12.52 -14.95
N LEU A 333 -35.35 12.27 -14.25
CA LEU A 333 -35.50 11.25 -13.19
C LEU A 333 -35.41 9.86 -13.83
N ASP A 334 -34.21 9.46 -14.24
CA ASP A 334 -33.96 8.08 -14.64
C ASP A 334 -33.42 7.32 -13.43
N PRO A 335 -34.18 6.35 -12.87
CA PRO A 335 -33.77 5.58 -11.70
C PRO A 335 -32.55 4.67 -11.95
N ASP A 336 -32.10 4.52 -13.20
CA ASP A 336 -30.91 3.75 -13.58
C ASP A 336 -29.62 4.59 -13.72
N ARG A 337 -29.57 5.80 -13.14
CA ARG A 337 -28.35 6.62 -13.04
C ARG A 337 -27.27 5.90 -12.23
N THR A 338 -26.52 5.02 -12.89
CA THR A 338 -25.31 4.41 -12.37
C THR A 338 -24.10 5.08 -13.02
N GLY A 339 -23.23 5.68 -12.21
CA GLY A 339 -21.98 6.25 -12.70
C GLY A 339 -21.11 5.12 -13.17
N LYS A 340 -20.30 5.36 -14.18
CA LYS A 340 -19.40 4.34 -14.71
C LYS A 340 -17.99 4.87 -14.71
N VAL A 341 -17.11 4.05 -14.13
CA VAL A 341 -15.66 4.20 -14.29
C VAL A 341 -15.22 3.24 -15.39
N ILE A 342 -14.45 3.78 -16.32
CA ILE A 342 -13.86 3.04 -17.42
C ILE A 342 -12.35 3.14 -17.30
N VAL A 343 -11.66 2.00 -17.41
CA VAL A 343 -10.20 1.94 -17.51
C VAL A 343 -9.85 1.51 -18.92
N GLN A 344 -9.06 2.30 -19.63
CA GLN A 344 -8.52 1.96 -20.94
C GLN A 344 -7.02 1.72 -20.82
N GLU A 345 -6.58 0.51 -21.17
CA GLU A 345 -5.16 0.18 -21.34
C GLU A 345 -4.67 0.68 -22.70
N TYR A 346 -3.48 1.26 -22.68
CA TYR A 346 -2.72 1.68 -23.85
C TYR A 346 -1.35 1.02 -23.84
N ILE A 347 -1.00 0.40 -24.97
CA ILE A 347 0.33 -0.17 -25.21
C ILE A 347 0.90 0.53 -26.45
N ALA A 348 2.10 1.10 -26.31
CA ALA A 348 2.75 1.88 -27.36
C ALA A 348 1.90 3.04 -27.91
N GLY A 349 1.00 3.58 -27.09
CA GLY A 349 0.09 4.67 -27.45
C GLY A 349 -1.21 4.26 -28.12
N LEU A 350 -1.47 2.96 -28.30
CA LEU A 350 -2.67 2.43 -28.92
C LEU A 350 -3.59 1.75 -27.88
N PRO A 351 -4.93 1.94 -27.96
CA PRO A 351 -5.87 1.32 -27.03
C PRO A 351 -5.94 -0.21 -27.25
N HIS A 352 -5.70 -0.97 -26.18
CA HIS A 352 -5.66 -2.43 -26.19
C HIS A 352 -6.91 -3.07 -25.57
N LYS A 353 -7.12 -2.93 -24.25
CA LYS A 353 -8.29 -3.47 -23.52
C LYS A 353 -9.00 -2.40 -22.69
N THR A 354 -10.27 -2.67 -22.37
CA THR A 354 -11.14 -1.75 -21.65
C THR A 354 -11.90 -2.49 -20.56
N TRP A 355 -11.89 -1.96 -19.33
CA TRP A 355 -12.68 -2.46 -18.20
C TRP A 355 -13.68 -1.42 -17.75
N ARG A 356 -14.83 -1.89 -17.25
CA ARG A 356 -15.93 -1.02 -16.82
C ARG A 356 -16.44 -1.47 -15.46
N ARG A 357 -16.76 -0.50 -14.60
CA ARG A 357 -17.38 -0.75 -13.30
C ARG A 357 -18.44 0.30 -13.03
N ASN A 358 -19.63 -0.17 -12.64
CA ASN A 358 -20.67 0.72 -12.12
C ASN A 358 -20.25 1.22 -10.74
N VAL A 359 -20.50 2.49 -10.49
CA VAL A 359 -20.15 3.21 -9.28
C VAL A 359 -21.45 3.64 -8.59
N PRO A 360 -21.54 3.54 -7.25
CA PRO A 360 -22.69 4.02 -6.49
C PRO A 360 -23.11 5.45 -6.83
N GLU A 361 -24.41 5.74 -6.69
CA GLU A 361 -25.01 7.04 -7.03
C GLU A 361 -24.33 8.23 -6.34
N SER A 362 -23.89 8.03 -5.10
CA SER A 362 -23.17 9.04 -4.30
C SER A 362 -21.83 9.49 -4.87
N LEU A 363 -21.22 8.70 -5.76
CA LEU A 363 -19.95 9.03 -6.43
C LEU A 363 -20.15 9.57 -7.85
N ILE A 364 -21.39 9.61 -8.36
CA ILE A 364 -21.71 10.10 -9.71
C ILE A 364 -21.61 11.62 -9.77
N THR A 365 -22.03 12.28 -8.70
CA THR A 365 -22.09 13.74 -8.62
C THR A 365 -20.71 14.38 -8.39
N GLN A 366 -19.74 13.59 -7.92
CA GLN A 366 -18.41 14.05 -7.55
C GLN A 366 -17.39 13.67 -8.62
N ALA A 367 -16.43 14.57 -8.91
CA ALA A 367 -15.32 14.23 -9.77
C ALA A 367 -14.44 13.16 -9.10
N LEU A 368 -14.02 12.14 -9.83
CA LEU A 368 -13.13 11.09 -9.31
C LEU A 368 -11.67 11.45 -9.58
N ARG A 369 -10.81 11.08 -8.63
CA ARG A 369 -9.35 11.08 -8.75
C ARG A 369 -8.80 9.67 -8.61
N VAL A 370 -7.63 9.47 -9.17
CA VAL A 370 -6.92 8.20 -9.16
C VAL A 370 -5.60 8.39 -8.42
N GLU A 371 -5.36 7.59 -7.39
CA GLU A 371 -4.15 7.67 -6.56
C GLU A 371 -3.54 6.27 -6.43
N SER A 372 -2.21 6.14 -6.58
CA SER A 372 -1.54 4.87 -6.36
C SER A 372 -1.56 4.52 -4.87
N ILE A 373 -1.99 3.30 -4.54
CA ILE A 373 -2.03 2.77 -3.17
C ILE A 373 -0.69 2.17 -2.82
N ASP A 374 0.00 1.54 -3.77
CA ASP A 374 1.30 0.95 -3.54
C ASP A 374 2.12 0.90 -4.82
N ASP A 375 3.41 0.58 -4.65
CA ASP A 375 4.32 0.31 -5.76
C ASP A 375 4.00 -1.00 -6.48
N ASP A 376 3.09 -1.83 -5.94
CA ASP A 376 2.66 -3.11 -6.49
C ASP A 376 1.46 -2.95 -7.45
N GLY A 377 1.27 -1.74 -8.00
CA GLY A 377 0.34 -1.50 -9.09
C GLY A 377 -1.13 -1.42 -8.67
N LEU A 378 -1.43 -1.35 -7.38
CA LEU A 378 -2.78 -1.15 -6.90
C LEU A 378 -3.11 0.34 -6.84
N VAL A 379 -4.26 0.71 -7.39
CA VAL A 379 -4.66 2.11 -7.56
C VAL A 379 -6.05 2.35 -6.99
N ALA A 380 -6.20 3.36 -6.14
CA ALA A 380 -7.47 3.78 -5.56
C ALA A 380 -8.19 4.76 -6.50
N ILE A 381 -9.51 4.59 -6.60
CA ILE A 381 -10.41 5.47 -7.32
C ILE A 381 -11.30 6.14 -6.28
N LEU A 382 -11.02 7.42 -6.04
CA LEU A 382 -11.56 8.16 -4.90
C LEU A 382 -12.35 9.37 -5.38
N PRO A 383 -13.41 9.78 -4.66
CA PRO A 383 -14.05 11.07 -4.88
C PRO A 383 -13.09 12.24 -4.60
N ILE A 384 -13.21 13.30 -5.38
CA ILE A 384 -12.63 14.62 -5.11
C ILE A 384 -13.63 15.36 -4.21
N PRO A 385 -13.21 15.80 -3.01
CA PRO A 385 -14.07 16.56 -2.11
C PRO A 385 -14.47 17.89 -2.76
N HIS A 386 -15.74 18.26 -2.68
CA HIS A 386 -16.19 19.61 -3.03
C HIS A 386 -15.75 20.60 -1.95
N ALA A 387 -15.15 21.72 -2.36
CA ALA A 387 -14.62 22.76 -1.48
C ALA A 387 -15.70 23.69 -0.89
N GLU A 388 -16.99 23.40 -1.08
CA GLU A 388 -18.08 24.17 -0.49
C GLU A 388 -18.51 23.53 0.83
N GLY A 389 -17.85 23.93 1.91
CA GLY A 389 -18.18 23.57 3.29
C GLY A 389 -17.10 22.73 3.98
N ASP A 390 -16.35 23.37 4.88
CA ASP A 390 -15.42 22.76 5.86
C ASP A 390 -14.56 21.60 5.36
N GLY A 391 -13.55 21.92 4.56
CA GLY A 391 -12.13 21.55 4.76
C GLY A 391 -11.70 20.11 5.07
N SER A 392 -12.57 19.11 5.05
CA SER A 392 -12.21 17.73 5.42
C SER A 392 -12.72 16.74 4.39
N ILE A 393 -11.81 15.87 3.94
CA ILE A 393 -12.08 14.73 3.04
C ILE A 393 -13.02 13.70 3.69
N LEU A 394 -13.37 13.90 4.96
CA LEU A 394 -14.18 13.01 5.78
C LEU A 394 -15.54 13.61 6.15
N HIS A 395 -15.85 14.83 5.68
CA HIS A 395 -17.21 15.39 5.70
C HIS A 395 -18.07 14.89 4.53
N MET A 396 -17.80 13.68 4.03
CA MET A 396 -18.87 12.85 3.48
C MET A 396 -19.81 12.46 4.62
N GLU A 397 -20.64 13.44 4.99
CA GLU A 397 -21.87 13.33 5.75
C GLU A 397 -21.77 12.59 7.08
N ARG A 398 -21.38 13.39 8.08
CA ARG A 398 -21.96 13.35 9.43
C ARG A 398 -23.46 13.71 9.41
N ASN A 399 -24.20 13.38 8.35
CA ASN A 399 -25.65 13.55 8.34
C ASN A 399 -26.24 12.42 9.20
N GLU A 400 -26.76 12.80 10.35
CA GLU A 400 -27.55 11.95 11.25
C GLU A 400 -28.83 11.41 10.57
N ASN A 401 -29.13 11.89 9.36
CA ASN A 401 -30.08 11.29 8.45
C ASN A 401 -29.38 10.26 7.57
N LYS A 402 -29.58 8.99 7.90
CA LYS A 402 -29.26 7.78 7.11
C LYS A 402 -29.03 8.05 5.61
N LEU A 403 -27.78 8.31 5.22
CA LEU A 403 -27.34 7.88 3.90
C LEU A 403 -27.10 6.39 4.01
N ASP A 404 -28.14 5.64 3.72
CA ASP A 404 -28.03 4.23 3.35
C ASP A 404 -27.22 4.19 2.05
N PHE A 405 -25.89 4.20 2.16
CA PHE A 405 -25.08 3.47 1.21
C PHE A 405 -25.72 2.08 1.16
N PRO A 406 -26.14 1.54 0.00
CA PRO A 406 -26.43 0.13 -0.09
C PRO A 406 -25.14 -0.54 0.38
N GLN A 407 -25.16 -1.05 1.61
CA GLN A 407 -24.00 -1.67 2.20
C GLN A 407 -23.71 -2.83 1.25
N PRO A 408 -22.57 -2.83 0.53
CA PRO A 408 -22.13 -4.08 -0.05
C PRO A 408 -22.08 -5.07 1.11
N PRO A 409 -22.50 -6.34 0.92
CA PRO A 409 -22.45 -7.33 1.98
C PRO A 409 -21.07 -7.22 2.65
N PRO A 410 -21.00 -7.20 3.98
CA PRO A 410 -19.74 -7.00 4.68
C PRO A 410 -18.72 -8.00 4.11
N CYS A 411 -17.70 -7.48 3.43
CA CYS A 411 -16.58 -8.29 2.93
C CYS A 411 -15.86 -9.00 4.09
N CYS A 412 -16.07 -8.55 5.33
CA CYS A 412 -15.55 -9.15 6.53
C CYS A 412 -16.60 -10.05 7.20
N LYS A 413 -16.52 -11.37 6.95
CA LYS A 413 -17.25 -12.40 7.74
C LYS A 413 -16.61 -12.68 9.11
N HIS A 414 -15.49 -12.03 9.44
CA HIS A 414 -14.85 -12.21 10.73
C HIS A 414 -15.43 -11.24 11.76
N GLY A 415 -16.14 -11.80 12.74
CA GLY A 415 -16.60 -11.08 13.91
C GLY A 415 -15.41 -10.53 14.70
N ILE A 416 -15.05 -9.27 14.46
CA ILE A 416 -14.33 -8.49 15.46
C ILE A 416 -15.41 -8.14 16.48
N SER A 417 -15.57 -8.99 17.49
CA SER A 417 -16.62 -8.88 18.52
C SER A 417 -16.67 -7.54 19.25
N SER A 418 -15.64 -6.69 19.12
CA SER A 418 -15.64 -5.32 19.63
C SER A 418 -15.98 -4.24 18.59
N ALA A 419 -15.56 -4.36 17.32
CA ALA A 419 -15.76 -3.33 16.30
C ALA A 419 -17.13 -3.44 15.60
N THR A 420 -17.64 -4.67 15.39
CA THR A 420 -19.00 -4.88 14.86
C THR A 420 -20.07 -4.69 15.93
N ALA A 421 -19.75 -4.90 17.22
CA ALA A 421 -20.68 -4.62 18.32
C ALA A 421 -20.99 -3.11 18.47
N SER A 422 -20.08 -2.25 18.01
CA SER A 422 -20.27 -0.78 18.05
C SER A 422 -21.01 -0.20 16.83
N GLY A 423 -21.36 -0.99 15.81
CA GLY A 423 -22.09 -0.50 14.63
C GLY A 423 -21.36 0.59 13.82
N LEU A 424 -20.03 0.69 13.94
CA LEU A 424 -19.26 1.78 13.33
C LEU A 424 -19.13 1.61 11.81
N PRO A 425 -19.29 2.68 11.02
CA PRO A 425 -19.32 2.61 9.56
C PRO A 425 -17.94 2.29 8.99
N ASN A 426 -17.90 1.54 7.88
CA ASN A 426 -16.68 1.26 7.11
C ASN A 426 -16.42 2.36 6.06
N TYR A 427 -15.15 2.66 5.81
CA TYR A 427 -14.72 3.43 4.64
C TYR A 427 -14.42 2.43 3.51
N SER A 428 -15.20 2.48 2.43
CA SER A 428 -15.07 1.59 1.28
C SER A 428 -14.78 2.40 0.03
N PHE A 429 -13.87 1.92 -0.80
CA PHE A 429 -13.53 2.56 -2.07
C PHE A 429 -13.22 1.52 -3.14
N LEU A 430 -13.34 1.95 -4.40
CA LEU A 430 -13.02 1.15 -5.56
C LEU A 430 -11.52 1.21 -5.83
N ALA A 431 -10.91 0.07 -6.11
CA ALA A 431 -9.53 -0.02 -6.54
C ALA A 431 -9.42 -0.78 -7.87
N PHE A 432 -8.33 -0.56 -8.57
CA PHE A 432 -7.96 -1.28 -9.78
C PHE A 432 -6.52 -1.75 -9.65
N ASN A 433 -6.27 -3.03 -9.91
CA ASN A 433 -4.92 -3.60 -9.92
C ASN A 433 -4.41 -3.64 -11.36
N VAL A 434 -3.34 -2.90 -11.67
CA VAL A 434 -2.81 -2.80 -13.04
C VAL A 434 -2.15 -4.09 -13.53
N PHE A 435 -1.63 -4.93 -12.61
CA PHE A 435 -1.00 -6.20 -12.97
C PHE A 435 -2.02 -7.32 -13.20
N THR A 436 -3.05 -7.42 -12.36
CA THR A 436 -4.11 -8.44 -12.55
C THR A 436 -5.22 -7.96 -13.47
N GLN A 437 -5.28 -6.65 -13.73
CA GLN A 437 -6.29 -6.01 -14.59
C GLN A 437 -7.73 -6.20 -14.05
N GLU A 438 -7.88 -6.16 -12.72
CA GLU A 438 -9.15 -6.42 -12.05
C GLU A 438 -9.56 -5.26 -11.13
N PHE A 439 -10.87 -5.00 -11.11
CA PHE A 439 -11.48 -4.12 -10.11
C PHE A 439 -11.67 -4.86 -8.79
N GLN A 440 -11.40 -4.17 -7.69
CA GLN A 440 -11.54 -4.69 -6.34
C GLN A 440 -12.21 -3.65 -5.45
N ASN A 441 -13.05 -4.11 -4.52
CA ASN A 441 -13.62 -3.24 -3.49
C ASN A 441 -12.78 -3.40 -2.22
N ILE A 442 -12.25 -2.29 -1.72
CA ILE A 442 -11.41 -2.27 -0.52
C ILE A 442 -12.18 -1.57 0.58
N SER A 443 -12.23 -2.17 1.78
CA SER A 443 -12.89 -1.58 2.94
C SER A 443 -11.98 -1.54 4.16
N ASN A 444 -12.02 -0.46 4.93
CA ASN A 444 -11.26 -0.35 6.18
C ASN A 444 -12.09 0.32 7.28
N HIS A 445 -11.57 0.26 8.51
CA HIS A 445 -12.21 0.84 9.69
C HIS A 445 -11.78 2.29 9.96
N LEU A 446 -11.28 3.01 8.95
CA LEU A 446 -10.75 4.36 9.14
C LEU A 446 -11.81 5.35 9.65
N LYS A 447 -13.08 5.17 9.26
CA LYS A 447 -14.22 5.96 9.75
C LYS A 447 -14.44 5.86 11.27
N ALA A 448 -13.93 4.82 11.92
CA ALA A 448 -13.99 4.68 13.38
C ALA A 448 -12.92 5.53 14.10
N ILE A 449 -11.93 6.07 13.37
CA ILE A 449 -10.85 6.87 13.93
C ILE A 449 -11.23 8.36 13.82
N PRO A 450 -11.19 9.12 14.92
CA PRO A 450 -11.43 10.57 14.89
C PRO A 450 -10.22 11.27 14.25
N VAL A 451 -10.37 11.57 12.97
CA VAL A 451 -9.33 12.21 12.18
C VAL A 451 -9.22 13.69 12.55
N ASP A 452 -7.98 14.15 12.72
CA ASP A 452 -7.66 15.54 12.96
C ASP A 452 -8.11 16.38 11.74
N PRO A 453 -8.85 17.49 11.93
CA PRO A 453 -9.32 18.33 10.82
C PRO A 453 -8.20 18.87 9.93
N CYS A 454 -6.96 18.95 10.42
CA CYS A 454 -5.82 19.39 9.63
C CYS A 454 -5.33 18.29 8.67
N CYS A 455 -5.81 17.05 8.78
CA CYS A 455 -5.42 15.96 7.90
C CYS A 455 -6.15 16.11 6.57
N ASP A 456 -5.44 16.54 5.53
CA ASP A 456 -6.04 16.74 4.22
C ASP A 456 -6.59 15.43 3.71
N LYS A 457 -5.77 14.37 3.65
CA LYS A 457 -6.19 13.07 3.12
C LYS A 457 -5.59 11.90 3.89
N PRO A 458 -6.31 10.77 4.00
CA PRO A 458 -5.70 9.54 4.48
C PRO A 458 -4.67 9.03 3.49
N LEU A 459 -3.59 8.47 4.01
CA LEU A 459 -2.69 7.62 3.22
C LEU A 459 -3.33 6.24 3.12
N LEU A 460 -3.79 5.87 1.93
CA LEU A 460 -4.16 4.49 1.61
C LEU A 460 -2.92 3.78 1.11
N TRP A 461 -2.48 2.77 1.85
CA TRP A 461 -1.25 2.10 1.49
C TRP A 461 -1.20 0.65 1.96
N ARG A 462 -0.98 -0.28 1.01
CA ARG A 462 -0.81 -1.73 1.22
C ARG A 462 -1.76 -2.40 2.20
N GLY A 463 -3.06 -2.16 2.02
CA GLY A 463 -4.08 -2.75 2.88
C GLY A 463 -4.19 -2.06 4.24
N GLN A 464 -3.77 -0.81 4.35
CA GLN A 464 -3.92 0.02 5.54
C GLN A 464 -4.38 1.42 5.14
N GLY A 465 -5.17 2.07 6.01
CA GLY A 465 -5.46 3.50 5.90
C GLY A 465 -4.81 4.21 7.07
N ILE A 466 -3.97 5.21 6.82
CA ILE A 466 -3.24 5.96 7.86
C ILE A 466 -3.75 7.41 7.87
N VAL A 467 -4.08 7.88 9.06
CA VAL A 467 -4.61 9.24 9.31
C VAL A 467 -3.92 9.88 10.49
N LEU A 468 -3.94 11.21 10.53
CA LEU A 468 -3.60 11.94 11.74
C LEU A 468 -4.78 11.86 12.71
N CYS A 469 -4.59 11.27 13.89
CA CYS A 469 -5.57 11.22 14.96
C CYS A 469 -5.38 12.40 15.91
N GLY A 470 -6.46 13.15 16.11
CA GLY A 470 -6.48 14.30 17.02
C GLY A 470 -6.80 13.90 18.46
N LYS A 471 -6.97 14.93 19.32
CA LYS A 471 -7.23 14.80 20.77
C LYS A 471 -8.40 13.87 21.12
N GLU A 472 -9.44 13.84 20.28
CA GLU A 472 -10.67 13.07 20.50
C GLU A 472 -10.46 11.55 20.49
N GLY A 473 -9.35 11.06 19.94
CA GLY A 473 -9.05 9.62 19.87
C GLY A 473 -8.41 9.02 21.12
N PHE A 474 -8.06 9.83 22.13
CA PHE A 474 -7.29 9.39 23.29
C PHE A 474 -8.14 9.22 24.57
N GLU A 475 -7.77 8.25 25.42
CA GLU A 475 -8.43 7.93 26.71
C GLU A 475 -8.19 9.01 27.78
N SER A 476 -6.98 9.56 27.81
CA SER A 476 -6.57 10.73 28.58
C SER A 476 -5.95 11.75 27.63
N ILE A 477 -5.79 13.02 28.01
CA ILE A 477 -5.00 13.99 27.23
C ILE A 477 -3.55 13.76 27.64
N PRO A 478 -2.71 13.03 26.88
CA PRO A 478 -1.31 13.09 27.18
C PRO A 478 -0.86 14.44 26.62
N SER A 479 -0.60 15.37 27.54
CA SER A 479 -0.05 16.67 27.19
C SER A 479 1.46 16.54 27.04
N THR A 480 2.03 17.23 26.05
CA THR A 480 3.45 17.55 26.11
C THR A 480 3.75 18.33 27.40
N PRO A 481 5.02 18.46 27.83
CA PRO A 481 5.40 19.31 28.97
C PRO A 481 4.79 20.73 28.90
N ASP A 482 4.54 21.23 27.68
CA ASP A 482 3.94 22.53 27.37
C ASP A 482 2.39 22.54 27.31
N GLY A 483 1.69 21.48 27.75
CA GLY A 483 0.23 21.45 27.83
C GLY A 483 -0.53 21.24 26.51
N LYS A 484 0.16 21.01 25.39
CA LYS A 484 -0.47 20.79 24.07
C LYS A 484 -0.89 19.33 23.88
N PRO A 485 -2.05 19.05 23.24
CA PRO A 485 -2.50 17.68 23.00
C PRO A 485 -1.55 16.95 22.05
N LEU A 486 -1.12 15.75 22.44
CA LEU A 486 -0.35 14.84 21.57
C LEU A 486 -1.19 14.43 20.35
N LYS A 487 -0.62 14.57 19.15
CA LYS A 487 -1.16 14.00 17.91
C LYS A 487 -0.44 12.67 17.61
N ALA A 488 -1.06 11.81 16.81
CA ALA A 488 -0.41 10.58 16.36
C ALA A 488 -0.90 10.18 14.97
N LEU A 489 -0.03 9.56 14.17
CA LEU A 489 -0.49 8.82 13.00
C LEU A 489 -1.11 7.52 13.47
N VAL A 490 -2.36 7.26 13.09
CA VAL A 490 -3.07 6.02 13.41
C VAL A 490 -3.44 5.32 12.11
N SER A 491 -3.08 4.04 12.02
CA SER A 491 -3.46 3.16 10.93
C SER A 491 -4.71 2.38 11.31
N ALA A 492 -5.69 2.32 10.42
CA ALA A 492 -6.76 1.35 10.42
C ALA A 492 -6.41 0.16 9.51
N SER A 493 -6.67 -1.06 9.97
CA SER A 493 -6.57 -2.25 9.13
C SER A 493 -7.61 -2.19 8.00
N VAL A 494 -7.22 -2.59 6.79
CA VAL A 494 -8.18 -2.98 5.75
C VAL A 494 -8.69 -4.38 6.08
N CYS A 495 -10.00 -4.55 5.94
CA CYS A 495 -10.64 -5.85 5.97
C CYS A 495 -10.62 -6.42 4.55
N ASP A 496 -9.87 -7.50 4.36
CA ASP A 496 -9.91 -8.34 3.16
C ASP A 496 -10.47 -9.70 3.57
N GLU A 497 -11.36 -10.28 2.75
CA GLU A 497 -11.99 -11.60 2.93
C GLU A 497 -10.97 -12.70 3.30
N LYS A 498 -9.70 -12.52 2.89
CA LYS A 498 -8.61 -13.49 3.07
C LYS A 498 -7.67 -13.19 4.23
N ARG A 499 -7.62 -11.97 4.79
CA ARG A 499 -6.58 -11.56 5.75
C ARG A 499 -7.19 -11.08 7.07
N LYS A 500 -7.00 -11.87 8.13
CA LYS A 500 -7.32 -11.47 9.51
C LYS A 500 -6.17 -10.65 10.10
N PHE A 501 -6.17 -9.33 9.92
CA PHE A 501 -5.24 -8.49 10.66
C PHE A 501 -5.65 -8.42 12.13
N LYS A 502 -4.76 -8.86 13.03
CA LYS A 502 -4.93 -8.61 14.48
C LYS A 502 -4.77 -7.11 14.72
N CYS A 503 -5.71 -6.48 15.43
CA CYS A 503 -5.58 -5.09 15.88
C CYS A 503 -4.57 -5.06 17.04
N VAL A 504 -3.38 -4.47 16.86
CA VAL A 504 -2.27 -4.63 17.82
C VAL A 504 -1.84 -3.31 18.48
N GLY A 505 -2.77 -2.48 18.95
CA GLY A 505 -2.38 -1.51 19.99
C GLY A 505 -3.17 -0.22 20.06
N GLY A 506 -4.17 -0.23 20.93
CA GLY A 506 -4.70 1.00 21.51
C GLY A 506 -4.30 1.16 22.96
N HIS A 507 -3.00 1.22 23.25
CA HIS A 507 -2.60 1.79 24.53
C HIS A 507 -2.79 3.32 24.45
N GLY A 508 -3.64 3.87 25.31
CA GLY A 508 -3.99 5.30 25.36
C GLY A 508 -4.97 5.78 24.28
N LEU A 509 -5.53 4.89 23.46
CA LEU A 509 -6.61 5.19 22.51
C LEU A 509 -7.94 4.73 23.09
N ARG A 510 -9.03 5.49 22.89
CA ARG A 510 -10.37 5.10 23.35
C ARG A 510 -10.76 3.73 22.82
N ASP A 511 -11.55 2.97 23.58
CA ASP A 511 -11.88 1.57 23.27
C ASP A 511 -12.39 1.33 21.84
N ASN A 512 -13.24 2.24 21.32
CA ASN A 512 -13.75 2.18 19.95
C ASN A 512 -12.64 2.39 18.89
N VAL A 513 -11.73 3.33 19.12
CA VAL A 513 -10.58 3.60 18.23
C VAL A 513 -9.54 2.49 18.34
N LYS A 514 -9.28 1.99 19.55
CA LYS A 514 -8.40 0.86 19.86
C LYS A 514 -8.83 -0.42 19.14
N ALA A 515 -10.14 -0.66 19.04
CA ALA A 515 -10.69 -1.79 18.30
C ALA A 515 -10.48 -1.69 16.77
N ALA A 516 -10.36 -0.47 16.23
CA ALA A 516 -10.14 -0.21 14.81
C ALA A 516 -8.66 -0.03 14.42
N ALA A 517 -7.81 0.36 15.37
CA ALA A 517 -6.43 0.74 15.11
C ALA A 517 -5.49 -0.47 14.92
N ALA A 518 -4.87 -0.54 13.74
CA ALA A 518 -3.75 -1.41 13.42
C ALA A 518 -2.47 -0.89 14.07
N PHE A 519 -2.13 0.40 13.86
CA PHE A 519 -0.97 1.05 14.46
C PHE A 519 -1.06 2.51 14.88
N ARG A 520 -0.16 2.93 15.78
CA ARG A 520 -0.02 4.31 16.28
C ARG A 520 1.45 4.73 16.25
N PHE A 521 1.76 5.86 15.62
CA PHE A 521 3.04 6.56 15.74
C PHE A 521 2.83 7.92 16.44
N PRO A 522 3.33 8.09 17.67
CA PRO A 522 3.18 9.36 18.38
C PRO A 522 3.97 10.47 17.66
N ILE A 523 3.44 11.69 17.71
CA ILE A 523 4.12 12.89 17.23
C ILE A 523 4.39 13.75 18.45
N GLU A 524 5.63 13.74 18.91
CA GLU A 524 6.05 14.43 20.13
C GLU A 524 6.25 15.94 19.93
N THR A 525 6.34 16.38 18.67
CA THR A 525 6.48 17.79 18.32
C THR A 525 5.11 18.46 18.18
N PRO A 526 4.88 19.63 18.77
CA PRO A 526 3.63 20.35 18.61
C PRO A 526 3.42 20.77 17.15
N LEU A 527 2.45 20.11 16.49
CA LEU A 527 1.98 20.47 15.15
C LEU A 527 1.08 21.71 15.24
N GLN A 528 1.65 22.89 15.03
CA GLN A 528 0.89 24.06 14.59
C GLN A 528 0.71 23.90 13.08
N THR A 529 -0.49 23.51 12.63
CA THR A 529 -0.73 23.19 11.22
C THR A 529 -2.14 23.54 10.82
N GLN A 530 -2.31 24.17 9.67
CA GLN A 530 -3.60 24.31 9.00
C GLN A 530 -3.90 23.12 8.05
N SER A 531 -2.88 22.41 7.57
CA SER A 531 -2.98 21.27 6.66
C SER A 531 -1.77 20.33 6.82
N VAL A 532 -2.03 19.02 6.74
CA VAL A 532 -1.08 17.91 6.89
C VAL A 532 -1.39 16.89 5.80
N THR A 533 -0.35 16.52 5.05
CA THR A 533 -0.39 15.39 4.12
C THR A 533 0.53 14.27 4.61
N ILE A 534 0.09 13.04 4.41
CA ILE A 534 0.80 11.82 4.78
C ILE A 534 1.12 11.03 3.49
N TRP A 535 2.35 10.57 3.36
CA TRP A 535 2.81 9.69 2.28
C TRP A 535 3.57 8.50 2.86
N GLY A 536 3.79 7.48 2.05
CA GLY A 536 4.62 6.35 2.46
C GLY A 536 4.95 5.40 1.33
N ASP A 537 6.02 4.65 1.55
CA ASP A 537 6.46 3.49 0.80
C ASP A 537 7.07 2.46 1.76
N ASP A 538 7.70 1.42 1.21
CA ASP A 538 8.15 0.25 1.97
C ASP A 538 9.07 0.55 3.13
N ASN A 539 9.82 1.63 3.02
CA ASN A 539 10.89 1.97 3.92
C ASN A 539 10.56 3.20 4.75
N PHE A 540 9.69 4.09 4.24
CA PHE A 540 9.37 5.33 4.95
C PHE A 540 7.87 5.62 5.04
N ILE A 541 7.46 6.21 6.16
CA ILE A 541 6.24 7.01 6.25
C ILE A 541 6.65 8.46 6.48
N VAL A 542 6.07 9.39 5.71
CA VAL A 542 6.38 10.82 5.75
C VAL A 542 5.12 11.61 6.07
N CYS A 543 5.22 12.52 7.04
CA CYS A 543 4.14 13.42 7.43
C CYS A 543 4.62 14.87 7.30
N SER A 544 4.00 15.67 6.41
CA SER A 544 4.32 17.09 6.31
C SER A 544 3.68 17.90 7.42
N TYR A 545 4.31 19.00 7.81
CA TYR A 545 3.71 20.01 8.66
C TYR A 545 4.16 21.41 8.28
N GLU A 546 3.59 22.42 8.93
CA GLU A 546 3.85 23.84 8.62
C GLU A 546 5.32 24.20 8.77
N GLY A 547 6.05 23.48 9.63
CA GLY A 547 7.46 23.70 9.94
C GLY A 547 8.41 22.65 9.37
N GLY A 548 8.00 21.72 8.50
CA GLY A 548 8.89 20.63 8.07
C GLY A 548 8.17 19.39 7.53
N TYR A 549 8.87 18.27 7.65
CA TYR A 549 8.29 16.94 7.56
C TYR A 549 8.93 16.00 8.60
N ILE A 550 8.20 14.96 8.99
CA ILE A 550 8.63 13.91 9.91
C ILE A 550 8.69 12.61 9.14
N VAL A 551 9.76 11.83 9.35
CA VAL A 551 10.02 10.56 8.67
C VAL A 551 10.13 9.45 9.71
N TRP A 552 9.40 8.35 9.48
CA TRP A 552 9.59 7.08 10.18
C TRP A 552 10.27 6.09 9.22
N ASP A 553 11.45 5.59 9.59
CA ASP A 553 12.25 4.61 8.81
C ASP A 553 12.09 3.19 9.38
N PHE A 554 11.95 2.16 8.52
CA PHE A 554 11.52 0.79 8.90
C PHE A 554 12.58 -0.31 8.81
#